data_AF-A0A0W8D560-F1
#
_entry.id   AF-A0A0W8D560-F1
#
_cell.length_a   1.000
_cell.length_b   1.000
_cell.length_c   1.000
_cell.angle_alpha   90.00
_cell.angle_beta   90.00
_cell.angle_gamma   90.00
#
_symmetry.space_group_name_H-M   'P 1'
#
loop_
_entity.id
_entity.type
_entity.pdbx_description
1 polymer ?
#
loop_
_entity_poly.entity_id
_entity_poly.type
_entity_poly.pdbx_seq_one_letter_code
_entity_poly.pdbx_strand_id
1 'polypeptide(L)'
;MFKGLTKDLTGTADICNTAKDFSKLHANSYLLPGEDILFAFESAKEEFAFTNEALIMTLGENATTTRKLVQRATYRDCPISAVLFETTGRVDRDCEIKFRIGEYDVSIDIARKEEEFVKGFYKTLLLLAREQKSRARSWGQAEKGLDDAADSLKIMAGHDLVSQASGAAAWLEDAFQQRNPRCYREVITSAMAQTVAEGKKVYPLKISGWHFGFRTRDAMGNTNSAIKGLASDIAGTTGICDVVTDVSSAWAASYLLPGEEVLYALQCVRQEFAFTNRALIKVSAETSTTTRKLVERFEYKSNRVEHVKFESTGVVDRDCELEFKIGEEKIKIDIERSKEEEIKGFYKALVLLGHKQEENELEWELVKQAMTTAKDTVRRSDPDRQSLNQQSDETLSWMKAQYERTHPHCYKNVITSVLDAAQAAQEKAG
;
A
#
# COMPACT_ATOMS: atom_id res chain seq x y z
N MET A 1 2.24 -13.24 29.37
CA MET A 1 1.93 -14.68 29.16
C MET A 1 0.68 -15.13 29.91
N PHE A 2 0.63 -15.19 31.26
CA PHE A 2 -0.55 -15.69 31.98
C PHE A 2 -1.89 -15.02 31.60
N LYS A 3 -1.93 -13.68 31.49
CA LYS A 3 -3.13 -12.95 31.06
C LYS A 3 -3.56 -13.25 29.62
N GLY A 4 -2.62 -13.53 28.72
CA GLY A 4 -2.93 -13.89 27.32
C GLY A 4 -3.48 -15.30 27.24
N LEU A 5 -2.82 -16.25 27.93
CA LEU A 5 -3.27 -17.64 27.99
C LEU A 5 -4.68 -17.78 28.61
N THR A 6 -4.98 -17.00 29.65
CA THR A 6 -6.34 -16.95 30.19
C THR A 6 -7.34 -16.42 29.18
N LYS A 7 -7.01 -15.39 28.40
CA LYS A 7 -7.90 -14.85 27.36
C LYS A 7 -8.14 -15.83 26.22
N ASP A 8 -7.09 -16.52 25.77
CA ASP A 8 -7.21 -17.58 24.76
C ASP A 8 -8.11 -18.71 25.26
N LEU A 9 -7.91 -19.18 26.51
CA LEU A 9 -8.74 -20.22 27.13
C LEU A 9 -10.20 -19.79 27.34
N THR A 10 -10.46 -18.51 27.58
CA THR A 10 -11.82 -17.98 27.77
C THR A 10 -12.50 -17.55 26.47
N GLY A 11 -11.82 -17.64 25.33
CA GLY A 11 -12.33 -17.18 24.03
C GLY A 11 -12.57 -15.67 23.98
N THR A 12 -11.72 -14.88 24.65
CA THR A 12 -11.83 -13.40 24.69
C THR A 12 -10.55 -12.71 24.21
N ALA A 13 -9.74 -13.45 23.46
CA ALA A 13 -8.42 -13.02 23.00
C ALA A 13 -8.49 -12.04 21.83
N ASP A 14 -9.47 -12.29 20.97
CA ASP A 14 -9.92 -11.58 19.77
C ASP A 14 -10.90 -10.45 20.07
N ILE A 15 -11.69 -10.53 21.15
CA ILE A 15 -12.59 -9.44 21.55
C ILE A 15 -11.82 -8.13 21.76
N CYS A 16 -12.02 -7.19 20.85
CA CYS A 16 -11.38 -5.90 20.79
C CYS A 16 -11.99 -4.89 21.78
N ASN A 17 -11.21 -3.86 22.08
CA ASN A 17 -11.70 -2.61 22.65
C ASN A 17 -11.32 -1.49 21.68
N THR A 18 -12.02 -0.37 21.73
CA THR A 18 -11.61 0.84 21.02
C THR A 18 -10.26 1.30 21.57
N ALA A 19 -9.28 1.46 20.68
CA ALA A 19 -7.96 1.98 21.04
C ALA A 19 -8.10 3.42 21.55
N LYS A 20 -7.49 3.69 22.71
CA LYS A 20 -7.50 5.04 23.33
C LYS A 20 -6.20 5.79 23.16
N ASP A 21 -5.12 5.06 22.92
CA ASP A 21 -3.77 5.58 22.81
C ASP A 21 -3.15 5.04 21.52
N PHE A 22 -3.29 5.81 20.44
CA PHE A 22 -2.81 5.37 19.14
C PHE A 22 -1.31 5.19 19.10
N SER A 23 -0.53 5.83 19.98
CA SER A 23 0.94 5.72 20.00
C SER A 23 1.45 4.31 20.32
N LYS A 24 0.61 3.45 20.90
CA LYS A 24 0.95 2.07 21.25
C LYS A 24 0.60 1.05 20.18
N LEU A 25 -0.12 1.48 19.14
CA LEU A 25 -0.58 0.60 18.07
C LEU A 25 0.58 0.11 17.22
N HIS A 26 0.53 -1.16 16.80
CA HIS A 26 1.49 -1.74 15.89
C HIS A 26 1.45 -1.04 14.52
N ALA A 27 0.27 -0.60 14.08
CA ALA A 27 0.02 0.10 12.83
C ALA A 27 0.91 1.34 12.63
N ASN A 28 1.38 2.01 13.69
CA ASN A 28 2.29 3.17 13.55
C ASN A 28 3.55 2.84 12.75
N SER A 29 4.05 1.62 12.89
CA SER A 29 5.24 1.17 12.17
C SER A 29 5.02 1.08 10.66
N TYR A 30 3.76 1.06 10.22
CA TYR A 30 3.34 0.82 8.83
C TYR A 30 2.60 2.00 8.21
N LEU A 31 2.46 3.12 8.94
CA LEU A 31 1.92 4.36 8.39
C LEU A 31 2.84 4.92 7.30
N LEU A 32 2.21 5.35 6.21
CA LEU A 32 2.86 6.08 5.12
C LEU A 32 3.03 7.57 5.46
N PRO A 33 3.91 8.31 4.77
CA PRO A 33 4.04 9.75 4.97
C PRO A 33 2.70 10.49 4.79
N GLY A 34 2.29 11.27 5.78
CA GLY A 34 1.00 12.01 5.76
C GLY A 34 -0.23 11.18 6.16
N GLU A 35 -0.04 9.92 6.52
CA GLU A 35 -1.09 9.02 6.99
C GLU A 35 -1.21 9.05 8.52
N ASP A 36 -2.44 9.22 9.03
CA ASP A 36 -2.76 9.20 10.45
C ASP A 36 -3.86 8.18 10.74
N ILE A 37 -3.78 7.54 11.91
CA ILE A 37 -4.85 6.71 12.46
C ILE A 37 -5.98 7.61 12.95
N LEU A 38 -7.20 7.39 12.44
CA LEU A 38 -8.39 8.16 12.80
C LEU A 38 -9.20 7.46 13.90
N PHE A 39 -9.29 6.13 13.82
CA PHE A 39 -9.81 5.26 14.88
C PHE A 39 -9.25 3.85 14.73
N ALA A 40 -9.25 3.09 15.82
CA ALA A 40 -8.78 1.72 15.80
C ALA A 40 -9.47 0.85 16.85
N PHE A 41 -9.46 -0.46 16.59
CA PHE A 41 -9.85 -1.49 17.54
C PHE A 41 -8.64 -2.37 17.82
N GLU A 42 -8.42 -2.73 19.08
CA GLU A 42 -7.30 -3.56 19.49
C GLU A 42 -7.74 -4.64 20.49
N SER A 43 -7.18 -5.83 20.33
CA SER A 43 -7.23 -6.92 21.28
C SER A 43 -5.80 -7.41 21.56
N ALA A 44 -5.66 -8.53 22.28
CA ALA A 44 -4.32 -9.12 22.44
C ALA A 44 -3.87 -9.83 21.15
N LYS A 45 -4.83 -10.27 20.34
CA LYS A 45 -4.59 -11.04 19.13
C LYS A 45 -4.52 -10.14 17.90
N GLU A 46 -5.40 -9.15 17.79
CA GLU A 46 -5.68 -8.43 16.55
C GLU A 46 -5.73 -6.91 16.77
N GLU A 47 -5.35 -6.16 15.74
CA GLU A 47 -5.49 -4.70 15.70
C GLU A 47 -5.99 -4.28 14.31
N PHE A 48 -7.01 -3.43 14.31
CA PHE A 48 -7.66 -2.89 13.11
C PHE A 48 -7.56 -1.36 13.16
N ALA A 49 -6.59 -0.79 12.46
CA ALA A 49 -6.35 0.65 12.43
C ALA A 49 -6.92 1.27 11.15
N PHE A 50 -7.93 2.12 11.30
CA PHE A 50 -8.54 2.87 10.21
C PHE A 50 -7.85 4.23 10.10
N THR A 51 -7.10 4.41 9.03
CA THR A 51 -6.36 5.64 8.76
C THR A 51 -7.19 6.58 7.89
N ASN A 52 -6.61 7.71 7.48
CA ASN A 52 -7.20 8.51 6.42
C ASN A 52 -7.08 7.89 5.01
N GLU A 53 -6.33 6.81 4.79
CA GLU A 53 -6.10 6.23 3.45
C GLU A 53 -6.41 4.73 3.33
N ALA A 54 -6.36 3.99 4.44
CA ALA A 54 -6.45 2.54 4.42
C ALA A 54 -6.98 1.96 5.74
N LEU A 55 -7.41 0.71 5.68
CA LEU A 55 -7.45 -0.17 6.85
C LEU A 55 -6.14 -0.95 6.94
N ILE A 56 -5.41 -0.79 8.05
CA ILE A 56 -4.26 -1.62 8.40
C ILE A 56 -4.71 -2.67 9.41
N MET A 57 -4.55 -3.94 9.06
CA MET A 57 -4.90 -5.09 9.89
C MET A 57 -3.61 -5.75 10.37
N THR A 58 -3.45 -5.87 11.68
CA THR A 58 -2.33 -6.55 12.32
C THR A 58 -2.89 -7.75 13.08
N LEU A 59 -2.64 -8.96 12.57
CA LEU A 59 -3.31 -10.18 12.99
C LEU A 59 -2.30 -11.17 13.60
N GLY A 60 -2.55 -11.63 14.82
CA GLY A 60 -1.78 -12.70 15.46
C GLY A 60 -2.56 -14.01 15.50
N GLU A 61 -1.87 -15.13 15.57
CA GLU A 61 -2.52 -16.44 15.70
C GLU A 61 -3.23 -16.63 17.07
N ASN A 62 -2.67 -16.03 18.13
CA ASN A 62 -3.20 -16.10 19.50
C ASN A 62 -2.87 -14.84 20.32
N ALA A 63 -3.41 -14.71 21.55
CA ALA A 63 -3.17 -13.55 22.41
C ALA A 63 -1.75 -13.45 22.98
N THR A 64 -0.95 -14.52 22.90
CA THR A 64 0.40 -14.56 23.47
C THR A 64 1.51 -14.36 22.46
N THR A 65 1.21 -14.49 21.16
CA THR A 65 2.20 -14.36 20.10
C THR A 65 2.57 -12.91 19.83
N THR A 66 3.86 -12.66 19.63
CA THR A 66 4.39 -11.40 19.11
C THR A 66 4.51 -11.40 17.59
N ARG A 67 4.38 -12.58 16.94
CA ARG A 67 4.30 -12.71 15.49
C ARG A 67 2.96 -12.15 15.04
N LYS A 68 2.98 -11.16 14.16
CA LYS A 68 1.80 -10.51 13.61
C LYS A 68 1.93 -10.40 12.10
N LEU A 69 0.91 -10.83 11.38
CA LEU A 69 0.74 -10.58 9.97
C LEU A 69 0.10 -9.21 9.77
N VAL A 70 0.73 -8.37 8.95
CA VAL A 70 0.27 -7.04 8.60
C VAL A 70 -0.25 -7.04 7.17
N GLN A 71 -1.49 -6.60 7.03
CA GLN A 71 -2.19 -6.44 5.76
C GLN A 71 -2.72 -5.02 5.65
N ARG A 72 -2.68 -4.46 4.44
CA ARG A 72 -3.18 -3.12 4.14
C ARG A 72 -4.24 -3.19 3.05
N ALA A 73 -5.40 -2.62 3.32
CA ALA A 73 -6.47 -2.42 2.36
C ALA A 73 -6.71 -0.92 2.14
N THR A 74 -6.14 -0.38 1.05
CA THR A 74 -6.24 1.05 0.70
C THR A 74 -7.63 1.38 0.17
N TYR A 75 -8.27 2.44 0.69
CA TYR A 75 -9.66 2.75 0.38
C TYR A 75 -9.93 3.10 -1.09
N ARG A 76 -8.94 3.62 -1.81
CA ARG A 76 -9.06 3.94 -3.23
C ARG A 76 -9.26 2.68 -4.08
N ASP A 77 -8.54 1.61 -3.76
CA ASP A 77 -8.53 0.37 -4.55
C ASP A 77 -9.46 -0.70 -3.99
N CYS A 78 -9.69 -0.65 -2.68
CA CYS A 78 -10.51 -1.61 -1.94
C CYS A 78 -11.78 -0.90 -1.43
N PRO A 79 -12.88 -0.89 -2.22
CA PRO A 79 -14.13 -0.30 -1.77
C PRO A 79 -14.72 -1.08 -0.60
N ILE A 80 -15.30 -0.36 0.37
CA ILE A 80 -16.02 -0.95 1.49
C ILE A 80 -17.44 -1.29 1.05
N SER A 81 -17.91 -2.48 1.41
CA SER A 81 -19.24 -2.97 1.09
C SER A 81 -19.75 -3.93 2.16
N ALA A 82 -21.02 -4.34 2.06
CA ALA A 82 -21.64 -5.32 2.94
C ALA A 82 -21.45 -5.02 4.45
N VAL A 83 -21.55 -3.75 4.85
CA VAL A 83 -21.38 -3.33 6.25
C VAL A 83 -22.59 -3.78 7.07
N LEU A 84 -22.35 -4.59 8.09
CA LEU A 84 -23.32 -5.15 9.02
C LEU A 84 -22.88 -4.86 10.46
N PHE A 85 -23.86 -4.84 11.38
CA PHE A 85 -23.62 -4.73 12.81
C PHE A 85 -24.48 -5.73 13.56
N GLU A 86 -23.86 -6.54 14.41
CA GLU A 86 -24.50 -7.51 15.27
C GLU A 86 -24.51 -6.98 16.70
N THR A 87 -25.70 -6.77 17.25
CA THR A 87 -25.89 -6.27 18.63
C THR A 87 -25.72 -7.38 19.65
N THR A 88 -25.43 -7.02 20.89
CA THR A 88 -25.29 -8.02 21.96
C THR A 88 -26.63 -8.65 22.34
N GLY A 89 -26.67 -9.97 22.42
CA GLY A 89 -27.74 -10.71 23.08
C GLY A 89 -27.65 -10.63 24.61
N ARG A 90 -28.56 -11.33 25.29
CA ARG A 90 -28.66 -11.22 26.76
C ARG A 90 -27.37 -11.65 27.48
N VAL A 91 -26.72 -12.69 26.96
CA VAL A 91 -25.55 -13.35 27.58
C VAL A 91 -24.23 -13.02 26.87
N ASP A 92 -24.30 -12.45 25.66
CA ASP A 92 -23.14 -12.19 24.82
C ASP A 92 -22.20 -11.16 25.46
N ARG A 93 -20.91 -11.28 25.13
CA ARG A 93 -19.81 -10.49 25.72
C ARG A 93 -19.35 -9.36 24.79
N ASP A 94 -19.82 -9.38 23.57
CA ASP A 94 -19.37 -8.60 22.44
C ASP A 94 -20.53 -8.27 21.49
N CYS A 95 -20.36 -7.15 20.80
CA CYS A 95 -21.06 -6.82 19.57
C CYS A 95 -20.07 -6.95 18.42
N GLU A 96 -20.54 -7.14 17.20
CA GLU A 96 -19.67 -7.41 16.05
C GLU A 96 -19.93 -6.43 14.91
N ILE A 97 -18.85 -5.90 14.32
CA ILE A 97 -18.90 -5.20 13.02
C ILE A 97 -18.40 -6.15 11.95
N LYS A 98 -19.18 -6.33 10.87
CA LYS A 98 -18.78 -7.10 9.68
C LYS A 98 -18.80 -6.21 8.45
N PHE A 99 -17.82 -6.34 7.57
CA PHE A 99 -17.83 -5.68 6.26
C PHE A 99 -16.84 -6.35 5.32
N ARG A 100 -16.97 -6.06 4.03
CA ARG A 100 -15.98 -6.43 3.03
C ARG A 100 -15.22 -5.19 2.58
N ILE A 101 -13.90 -5.28 2.44
CA ILE A 101 -13.04 -4.24 1.87
C ILE A 101 -12.15 -4.85 0.79
N GLY A 102 -12.45 -4.56 -0.47
CA GLY A 102 -11.79 -5.23 -1.60
C GLY A 102 -11.98 -6.76 -1.55
N GLU A 103 -10.88 -7.50 -1.39
CA GLU A 103 -10.85 -8.96 -1.27
C GLU A 103 -11.00 -9.48 0.17
N TYR A 104 -10.92 -8.59 1.18
CA TYR A 104 -10.92 -8.97 2.59
C TYR A 104 -12.34 -8.96 3.16
N ASP A 105 -12.76 -10.08 3.75
CA ASP A 105 -13.91 -10.14 4.64
C ASP A 105 -13.44 -9.89 6.08
N VAL A 106 -13.94 -8.81 6.68
CA VAL A 106 -13.50 -8.34 8.00
C VAL A 106 -14.64 -8.52 9.00
N SER A 107 -14.32 -9.19 10.11
CA SER A 107 -15.17 -9.39 11.29
C SER A 107 -14.40 -8.87 12.50
N ILE A 108 -15.00 -7.96 13.26
CA ILE A 108 -14.40 -7.39 14.46
C ILE A 108 -15.38 -7.54 15.60
N ASP A 109 -15.06 -8.41 16.56
CA ASP A 109 -15.76 -8.51 17.83
C ASP A 109 -15.27 -7.41 18.77
N ILE A 110 -16.18 -6.61 19.31
CA ILE A 110 -15.87 -5.51 20.23
C ILE A 110 -16.64 -5.70 21.54
N ALA A 111 -15.96 -5.47 22.66
CA ALA A 111 -16.51 -5.63 23.99
C ALA A 111 -17.89 -4.95 24.15
N ARG A 112 -18.88 -5.70 24.64
CA ARG A 112 -20.29 -5.28 24.81
C ARG A 112 -20.48 -3.92 25.47
N LYS A 113 -19.63 -3.59 26.43
CA LYS A 113 -19.67 -2.29 27.16
C LYS A 113 -19.50 -1.09 26.22
N GLU A 114 -18.94 -1.29 25.02
CA GLU A 114 -18.68 -0.26 24.02
C GLU A 114 -19.72 -0.25 22.88
N GLU A 115 -20.74 -1.12 22.90
CA GLU A 115 -21.72 -1.26 21.80
C GLU A 115 -22.31 0.08 21.35
N GLU A 116 -22.74 0.92 22.30
CA GLU A 116 -23.30 2.24 21.99
C GLU A 116 -22.30 3.15 21.27
N PHE A 117 -21.03 3.09 21.65
CA PHE A 117 -19.96 3.85 20.98
C PHE A 117 -19.66 3.27 19.60
N VAL A 118 -19.62 1.94 19.48
CA VAL A 118 -19.31 1.20 18.25
C VAL A 118 -20.36 1.39 17.16
N LYS A 119 -21.63 1.62 17.52
CA LYS A 119 -22.69 2.03 16.57
C LYS A 119 -22.29 3.27 15.75
N GLY A 120 -21.49 4.18 16.31
CA GLY A 120 -20.94 5.33 15.60
C GLY A 120 -19.94 4.94 14.51
N PHE A 121 -19.07 3.96 14.77
CA PHE A 121 -18.11 3.45 13.78
C PHE A 121 -18.81 2.66 12.68
N TYR A 122 -19.82 1.84 13.01
CA TYR A 122 -20.69 1.21 12.02
C TYR A 122 -21.31 2.24 11.05
N LYS A 123 -21.92 3.31 11.59
CA LYS A 123 -22.45 4.41 10.78
C LYS A 123 -21.36 5.09 9.95
N THR A 124 -20.16 5.24 10.49
CA THR A 124 -19.00 5.83 9.79
C THR A 124 -18.60 4.99 8.57
N LEU A 125 -18.51 3.66 8.73
CA LEU A 125 -18.21 2.74 7.62
C LEU A 125 -19.30 2.77 6.53
N LEU A 126 -20.58 2.87 6.92
CA LEU A 126 -21.67 3.06 5.95
C LEU A 126 -21.56 4.37 5.18
N LEU A 127 -21.21 5.47 5.86
CA LEU A 127 -21.03 6.78 5.22
C LEU A 127 -19.83 6.77 4.27
N LEU A 128 -18.72 6.14 4.68
CA LEU A 128 -17.54 5.95 3.83
C LEU A 128 -17.87 5.12 2.58
N ALA A 129 -18.55 3.99 2.74
CA ALA A 129 -18.98 3.15 1.62
C ALA A 129 -19.94 3.89 0.66
N ARG A 130 -20.86 4.70 1.21
CA ARG A 130 -21.75 5.55 0.42
C ARG A 130 -20.98 6.61 -0.36
N GLU A 131 -19.98 7.22 0.26
CA GLU A 131 -19.14 8.23 -0.37
C GLU A 131 -18.33 7.63 -1.52
N GLN A 132 -17.67 6.47 -1.31
CA GLN A 132 -17.00 5.72 -2.38
C GLN A 132 -17.95 5.43 -3.55
N LYS A 133 -19.18 4.97 -3.26
CA LYS A 133 -20.19 4.70 -4.29
C LYS A 133 -20.71 5.97 -4.98
N SER A 134 -20.80 7.08 -4.26
CA SER A 134 -21.22 8.39 -4.80
C SER A 134 -20.17 8.91 -5.78
N ARG A 135 -18.89 8.87 -5.37
CA ARG A 135 -17.73 9.23 -6.18
C ARG A 135 -17.61 8.41 -7.45
N ALA A 136 -17.74 7.08 -7.35
CA ALA A 136 -17.75 6.19 -8.51
C ALA A 136 -18.87 6.55 -9.51
N ARG A 137 -20.07 6.91 -9.03
CA ARG A 137 -21.16 7.38 -9.91
C ARG A 137 -20.85 8.75 -10.51
N SER A 138 -20.30 9.67 -9.73
CA SER A 138 -19.91 11.00 -10.22
C SER A 138 -18.83 10.90 -11.30
N TRP A 139 -17.90 9.96 -11.16
CA TRP A 139 -16.92 9.62 -12.19
C TRP A 139 -17.60 9.13 -13.46
N GLY A 140 -18.48 8.12 -13.39
CA GLY A 140 -19.21 7.65 -14.57
C GLY A 140 -20.10 8.71 -15.24
N GLN A 141 -20.62 9.68 -14.48
CA GLN A 141 -21.32 10.85 -15.04
C GLN A 141 -20.38 11.82 -15.76
N ALA A 142 -19.17 12.02 -15.23
CA ALA A 142 -18.15 12.85 -15.85
C ALA A 142 -17.69 12.24 -17.18
N GLU A 143 -17.43 10.93 -17.21
CA GLU A 143 -17.10 10.19 -18.43
C GLU A 143 -18.21 10.33 -19.48
N LYS A 144 -19.46 10.06 -19.08
CA LYS A 144 -20.61 10.22 -19.97
C LYS A 144 -20.77 11.65 -20.48
N GLY A 145 -20.60 12.65 -19.62
CA GLY A 145 -20.71 14.06 -19.99
C GLY A 145 -19.63 14.46 -21.00
N LEU A 146 -18.43 13.90 -20.88
CA LEU A 146 -17.35 14.08 -21.85
C LEU A 146 -17.71 13.47 -23.21
N ASP A 147 -18.27 12.26 -23.22
CA ASP A 147 -18.73 11.60 -24.45
C ASP A 147 -19.88 12.37 -25.13
N ASP A 148 -20.89 12.81 -24.37
CA ASP A 148 -22.01 13.62 -24.89
C ASP A 148 -21.52 14.98 -25.45
N ALA A 149 -20.50 15.58 -24.82
CA ALA A 149 -19.86 16.81 -25.29
C ALA A 149 -19.08 16.58 -26.58
N ALA A 150 -18.30 15.49 -26.66
CA ALA A 150 -17.59 15.08 -27.87
C ALA A 150 -18.55 14.86 -29.04
N ASP A 151 -19.68 14.18 -28.80
CA ASP A 151 -20.74 13.98 -29.79
C ASP A 151 -21.35 15.29 -30.30
N SER A 152 -21.52 16.27 -29.41
CA SER A 152 -22.05 17.59 -29.76
C SER A 152 -21.04 18.41 -30.58
N LEU A 153 -19.74 18.32 -30.25
CA LEU A 153 -18.65 19.03 -30.91
C LEU A 153 -18.32 18.49 -32.30
N LYS A 154 -18.71 17.24 -32.62
CA LYS A 154 -18.63 16.67 -33.99
C LYS A 154 -19.23 17.57 -35.07
N ILE A 155 -20.11 18.51 -34.71
CA ILE A 155 -20.83 19.38 -35.65
C ILE A 155 -20.04 20.66 -35.96
N MET A 156 -19.03 21.02 -35.16
CA MET A 156 -18.25 22.26 -35.26
C MET A 156 -16.93 22.06 -36.01
N ALA A 157 -16.57 22.99 -36.88
CA ALA A 157 -15.28 23.01 -37.57
C ALA A 157 -14.21 23.75 -36.74
N GLY A 158 -12.93 23.41 -36.92
CA GLY A 158 -11.81 24.23 -36.41
C GLY A 158 -10.92 23.63 -35.32
N HIS A 159 -11.12 22.38 -34.89
CA HIS A 159 -10.30 21.76 -33.84
C HIS A 159 -9.19 20.83 -34.37
N ASP A 160 -7.98 20.92 -33.79
CA ASP A 160 -6.85 20.02 -34.03
C ASP A 160 -6.90 18.81 -33.08
N LEU A 161 -6.50 17.63 -33.56
CA LEU A 161 -6.64 16.37 -32.82
C LEU A 161 -5.76 16.31 -31.57
N VAL A 162 -4.49 16.71 -31.68
CA VAL A 162 -3.54 16.69 -30.56
C VAL A 162 -3.96 17.72 -29.50
N SER A 163 -4.42 18.90 -29.94
CA SER A 163 -4.94 19.92 -29.04
C SER A 163 -6.18 19.45 -28.25
N GLN A 164 -7.14 18.80 -28.91
CA GLN A 164 -8.33 18.26 -28.24
C GLN A 164 -7.97 17.13 -27.28
N ALA A 165 -7.11 16.19 -27.71
CA ALA A 165 -6.65 15.09 -26.86
C ALA A 165 -5.92 15.61 -25.61
N SER A 166 -5.07 16.64 -25.77
CA SER A 166 -4.37 17.27 -24.65
C SER A 166 -5.32 17.93 -23.66
N GLY A 167 -6.32 18.66 -24.16
CA GLY A 167 -7.33 19.30 -23.30
C GLY A 167 -8.21 18.29 -22.56
N ALA A 168 -8.66 17.24 -23.25
CA ALA A 168 -9.45 16.17 -22.65
C ALA A 168 -8.65 15.37 -21.62
N ALA A 169 -7.37 15.08 -21.88
CA ALA A 169 -6.49 14.39 -20.94
C ALA A 169 -6.30 15.20 -19.65
N ALA A 170 -5.96 16.49 -19.77
CA ALA A 170 -5.82 17.37 -18.61
C ALA A 170 -7.11 17.48 -17.79
N TRP A 171 -8.26 17.56 -18.47
CA TRP A 171 -9.56 17.59 -17.79
C TRP A 171 -9.88 16.26 -17.11
N LEU A 172 -9.64 15.13 -17.77
CA LEU A 172 -9.88 13.80 -17.20
C LEU A 172 -8.99 13.55 -15.98
N GLU A 173 -7.72 13.93 -16.02
CA GLU A 173 -6.78 13.85 -14.90
C GLU A 173 -7.29 14.67 -13.69
N ASP A 174 -7.64 15.93 -13.88
CA ASP A 174 -8.18 16.80 -12.83
C ASP A 174 -9.52 16.26 -12.28
N ALA A 175 -10.43 15.88 -13.17
CA ALA A 175 -11.73 15.34 -12.81
C ALA A 175 -11.60 14.03 -12.02
N PHE A 176 -10.65 13.17 -12.39
CA PHE A 176 -10.36 11.93 -11.70
C PHE A 176 -9.81 12.19 -10.29
N GLN A 177 -8.82 13.08 -10.15
CA GLN A 177 -8.22 13.40 -8.84
C GLN A 177 -9.24 13.97 -7.85
N GLN A 178 -10.14 14.83 -8.32
CA GLN A 178 -11.22 15.40 -7.49
C GLN A 178 -12.21 14.34 -7.00
N ARG A 179 -12.46 13.30 -7.80
CA ARG A 179 -13.50 12.29 -7.53
C ARG A 179 -12.95 11.04 -6.87
N ASN A 180 -11.67 10.74 -7.04
CA ASN A 180 -11.03 9.52 -6.54
C ASN A 180 -9.79 9.81 -5.67
N PRO A 181 -9.89 10.68 -4.64
CA PRO A 181 -8.74 10.97 -3.80
C PRO A 181 -8.38 9.75 -2.95
N ARG A 182 -7.08 9.59 -2.66
CA ARG A 182 -6.59 8.55 -1.72
C ARG A 182 -7.01 8.85 -0.27
N CYS A 183 -7.08 10.13 0.09
CA CYS A 183 -7.38 10.56 1.45
C CYS A 183 -8.90 10.72 1.68
N TYR A 184 -9.41 10.03 2.69
CA TYR A 184 -10.79 10.06 3.18
C TYR A 184 -10.91 10.74 4.55
N ARG A 185 -9.89 11.48 5.00
CA ARG A 185 -9.88 12.14 6.31
C ARG A 185 -11.16 12.91 6.59
N GLU A 186 -11.51 13.85 5.71
CA GLU A 186 -12.68 14.71 5.91
C GLU A 186 -13.98 13.92 6.00
N VAL A 187 -14.11 12.87 5.17
CA VAL A 187 -15.29 11.98 5.14
C VAL A 187 -15.42 11.26 6.48
N ILE A 188 -14.34 10.63 6.93
CA ILE A 188 -14.30 9.85 8.17
C ILE A 188 -14.50 10.76 9.38
N THR A 189 -13.79 11.89 9.47
CA THR A 189 -13.91 12.82 10.60
C THR A 189 -15.29 13.47 10.65
N SER A 190 -15.89 13.79 9.50
CA SER A 190 -17.25 14.35 9.45
C SER A 190 -18.29 13.32 9.87
N ALA A 191 -18.16 12.08 9.39
CA ALA A 191 -19.02 10.98 9.79
C ALA A 191 -18.90 10.68 11.29
N MET A 192 -17.69 10.67 11.84
CA MET A 192 -17.45 10.53 13.27
C MET A 192 -18.02 11.71 14.06
N ALA A 193 -17.89 12.94 13.57
CA ALA A 193 -18.45 14.12 14.24
C ALA A 193 -19.99 14.08 14.27
N GLN A 194 -20.64 13.68 13.18
CA GLN A 194 -22.09 13.52 13.10
C GLN A 194 -22.59 12.42 14.05
N THR A 195 -21.89 11.30 14.12
CA THR A 195 -22.27 10.16 14.97
C THR A 195 -21.98 10.40 16.45
N VAL A 196 -20.91 11.13 16.78
CA VAL A 196 -20.55 11.54 18.15
C VAL A 196 -21.40 12.72 18.64
N ALA A 197 -21.86 13.63 17.76
CA ALA A 197 -22.79 14.70 18.14
C ALA A 197 -24.16 14.17 18.60
N GLU A 198 -24.62 13.05 18.05
CA GLU A 198 -25.82 12.35 18.52
C GLU A 198 -25.59 11.68 19.90
N GLY A 199 -24.37 11.15 20.16
CA GLY A 199 -23.99 10.55 21.45
C GLY A 199 -23.64 11.55 22.57
N LYS A 200 -23.23 12.78 22.22
CA LYS A 200 -22.86 13.84 23.19
C LYS A 200 -24.03 14.50 23.93
N LYS A 201 -25.29 14.12 23.64
CA LYS A 201 -26.41 14.37 24.57
C LYS A 201 -26.32 13.53 25.85
N VAL A 202 -25.38 12.58 25.96
CA VAL A 202 -25.36 11.61 27.06
C VAL A 202 -24.12 11.69 27.97
N TYR A 203 -22.84 11.88 27.56
CA TYR A 203 -21.73 12.18 28.50
C TYR A 203 -20.48 12.84 27.83
N PRO A 204 -19.77 13.80 28.46
CA PRO A 204 -18.49 14.31 27.97
C PRO A 204 -17.30 13.73 28.75
N LEU A 205 -16.25 13.25 28.05
CA LEU A 205 -14.93 13.01 28.64
C LEU A 205 -13.88 13.95 28.03
N LYS A 206 -13.04 14.53 28.90
CA LYS A 206 -11.84 15.34 28.58
C LYS A 206 -10.59 14.47 28.70
N ILE A 207 -9.61 14.66 27.84
CA ILE A 207 -8.25 14.10 27.98
C ILE A 207 -7.22 15.20 27.72
N SER A 208 -6.20 15.30 28.58
CA SER A 208 -5.04 16.18 28.40
C SER A 208 -3.74 15.52 28.88
N GLY A 209 -2.72 15.51 28.00
CA GLY A 209 -1.31 15.82 28.29
C GLY A 209 -0.36 14.73 28.79
N TRP A 210 0.70 14.45 28.02
CA TRP A 210 1.96 13.80 28.44
C TRP A 210 3.18 14.43 27.72
N HIS A 211 4.36 14.41 28.36
CA HIS A 211 5.70 14.71 27.83
C HIS A 211 6.74 13.82 28.54
N PHE A 212 7.75 13.28 27.85
CA PHE A 212 9.10 12.96 28.40
C PHE A 212 10.16 12.72 27.29
N GLY A 213 11.45 12.93 27.62
CA GLY A 213 12.61 13.00 26.72
C GLY A 213 13.56 11.76 26.62
N PHE A 214 14.81 12.01 26.18
CA PHE A 214 15.61 11.33 25.12
C PHE A 214 16.90 10.54 25.54
N ARG A 215 17.47 9.79 24.55
CA ARG A 215 18.90 9.37 24.22
C ARG A 215 19.61 8.18 24.95
N THR A 216 20.58 7.41 24.40
CA THR A 216 21.11 6.99 23.05
C THR A 216 22.28 5.95 23.18
N ARG A 217 22.64 5.21 22.09
CA ARG A 217 23.99 4.80 21.53
C ARG A 217 24.54 3.33 21.47
N ASP A 218 24.80 2.86 20.22
CA ASP A 218 26.02 2.30 19.51
C ASP A 218 26.89 1.12 20.08
N ALA A 219 27.57 0.17 19.37
CA ALA A 219 27.76 -0.22 17.94
C ALA A 219 28.55 -1.58 17.76
N MET A 220 28.36 -2.24 16.58
CA MET A 220 29.25 -2.96 15.59
C MET A 220 30.19 -4.20 15.82
N GLY A 221 30.12 -5.13 14.82
CA GLY A 221 31.22 -5.89 14.13
C GLY A 221 31.44 -7.38 14.48
N ASN A 222 31.85 -8.37 13.65
CA ASN A 222 32.15 -8.55 12.21
C ASN A 222 32.26 -10.08 11.82
N THR A 223 32.06 -10.40 10.53
CA THR A 223 32.38 -11.55 9.62
C THR A 223 32.79 -12.97 10.06
N ASN A 224 32.22 -13.98 9.37
CA ASN A 224 32.93 -14.98 8.54
C ASN A 224 31.93 -15.90 7.78
N SER A 225 32.00 -15.95 6.43
CA SER A 225 30.94 -16.52 5.56
C SER A 225 31.26 -17.88 4.91
N ALA A 226 32.51 -18.34 4.86
CA ALA A 226 32.85 -19.53 4.07
C ALA A 226 32.51 -20.88 4.77
N ILE A 227 32.43 -20.91 6.10
CA ILE A 227 32.09 -22.13 6.88
C ILE A 227 30.56 -22.32 6.97
N LYS A 228 29.76 -21.26 6.72
CA LYS A 228 28.31 -21.25 6.89
C LYS A 228 27.56 -22.04 5.83
N GLY A 229 28.05 -22.13 4.59
CA GLY A 229 27.32 -22.76 3.47
C GLY A 229 26.97 -24.22 3.74
N LEU A 230 27.96 -25.06 4.08
CA LEU A 230 27.73 -26.49 4.37
C LEU A 230 26.95 -26.74 5.67
N ALA A 231 27.09 -25.88 6.68
CA ALA A 231 26.35 -26.00 7.94
C ALA A 231 24.88 -25.53 7.79
N SER A 232 24.63 -24.53 6.93
CA SER A 232 23.29 -23.98 6.68
C SER A 232 22.36 -24.96 5.98
N ASP A 233 22.86 -25.80 5.05
CA ASP A 233 22.06 -26.84 4.39
C ASP A 233 21.57 -27.92 5.36
N ILE A 234 22.32 -28.14 6.45
CA ILE A 234 22.01 -29.12 7.49
C ILE A 234 21.17 -28.48 8.61
N ALA A 235 21.33 -27.18 8.85
CA ALA A 235 20.64 -26.42 9.90
C ALA A 235 19.33 -25.74 9.45
N GLY A 236 18.99 -25.77 8.15
CA GLY A 236 17.75 -25.21 7.60
C GLY A 236 17.74 -23.68 7.45
N THR A 237 18.87 -22.99 7.66
CA THR A 237 18.94 -21.51 7.61
C THR A 237 19.29 -20.95 6.23
N THR A 238 19.22 -21.76 5.16
CA THR A 238 19.61 -21.32 3.81
C THR A 238 18.67 -20.31 3.17
N GLY A 239 17.43 -20.21 3.66
CA GLY A 239 16.39 -19.35 3.12
C GLY A 239 16.30 -17.96 3.78
N ILE A 240 16.89 -17.78 4.97
CA ILE A 240 16.85 -16.50 5.69
C ILE A 240 17.83 -15.53 5.05
N CYS A 241 17.32 -14.43 4.52
CA CYS A 241 18.08 -13.35 3.92
C CYS A 241 18.60 -12.37 4.97
N ASP A 242 19.71 -11.72 4.65
CA ASP A 242 20.20 -10.54 5.36
C ASP A 242 20.27 -9.37 4.38
N VAL A 243 20.39 -8.16 4.92
CA VAL A 243 20.57 -6.94 4.13
C VAL A 243 21.99 -6.89 3.60
N VAL A 244 22.13 -6.66 2.29
CA VAL A 244 23.42 -6.45 1.65
C VAL A 244 23.88 -5.02 1.94
N THR A 245 24.85 -4.87 2.85
CA THR A 245 25.35 -3.57 3.30
C THR A 245 26.16 -2.84 2.23
N ASP A 246 26.95 -3.58 1.46
CA ASP A 246 27.68 -3.07 0.29
C ASP A 246 26.99 -3.57 -0.99
N VAL A 247 26.05 -2.79 -1.49
CA VAL A 247 25.29 -3.11 -2.70
C VAL A 247 26.15 -3.26 -3.95
N SER A 248 27.40 -2.75 -3.95
CA SER A 248 28.33 -2.98 -5.07
C SER A 248 28.82 -4.43 -5.15
N SER A 249 28.71 -5.17 -4.04
CA SER A 249 29.06 -6.59 -3.96
C SER A 249 27.88 -7.54 -4.27
N ALA A 250 26.69 -7.00 -4.51
CA ALA A 250 25.50 -7.78 -4.85
C ALA A 250 25.71 -8.60 -6.14
N TRP A 251 25.20 -9.83 -6.20
CA TRP A 251 25.22 -10.67 -7.40
C TRP A 251 24.59 -9.94 -8.59
N ALA A 252 23.51 -9.20 -8.36
CA ALA A 252 22.80 -8.39 -9.34
C ALA A 252 23.66 -7.28 -9.98
N ALA A 253 24.75 -6.84 -9.33
CA ALA A 253 25.61 -5.77 -9.84
C ALA A 253 26.22 -6.12 -11.22
N SER A 254 26.44 -7.41 -11.49
CA SER A 254 26.96 -7.91 -12.78
C SER A 254 25.91 -7.93 -13.90
N TYR A 255 24.63 -7.68 -13.58
CA TYR A 255 23.50 -7.77 -14.50
C TYR A 255 22.77 -6.43 -14.69
N LEU A 256 23.33 -5.34 -14.16
CA LEU A 256 22.77 -4.00 -14.29
C LEU A 256 22.85 -3.53 -15.75
N LEU A 257 21.79 -2.87 -16.21
CA LEU A 257 21.79 -2.16 -17.49
C LEU A 257 22.43 -0.77 -17.36
N PRO A 258 22.82 -0.13 -18.47
CA PRO A 258 23.39 1.22 -18.42
C PRO A 258 22.48 2.23 -17.69
N GLY A 259 23.05 2.89 -16.67
CA GLY A 259 22.35 3.85 -15.80
C GLY A 259 21.37 3.22 -14.80
N GLU A 260 21.45 1.91 -14.59
CA GLU A 260 20.79 1.19 -13.52
C GLU A 260 21.72 1.03 -12.32
N GLU A 261 21.19 1.14 -11.11
CA GLU A 261 21.94 0.98 -9.87
C GLU A 261 21.11 0.19 -8.84
N VAL A 262 21.76 -0.62 -8.02
CA VAL A 262 21.11 -1.30 -6.89
C VAL A 262 20.85 -0.27 -5.79
N LEU A 263 19.59 -0.16 -5.36
CA LEU A 263 19.18 0.74 -4.28
C LEU A 263 19.03 -0.01 -2.95
N TYR A 264 18.60 -1.27 -3.02
CA TYR A 264 18.42 -2.13 -1.86
C TYR A 264 18.62 -3.58 -2.28
N ALA A 265 19.22 -4.42 -1.43
CA ALA A 265 19.35 -5.84 -1.74
C ALA A 265 19.25 -6.71 -0.47
N LEU A 266 18.55 -7.83 -0.63
CA LEU A 266 18.42 -8.88 0.37
C LEU A 266 19.07 -10.15 -0.19
N GLN A 267 19.89 -10.82 0.61
CA GLN A 267 20.65 -11.98 0.15
C GLN A 267 20.66 -13.09 1.19
N CYS A 268 20.32 -14.30 0.77
CA CYS A 268 20.56 -15.54 1.49
C CYS A 268 21.53 -16.44 0.71
N VAL A 269 21.73 -17.66 1.20
CA VAL A 269 22.71 -18.59 0.62
C VAL A 269 22.37 -18.93 -0.85
N ARG A 270 21.08 -19.07 -1.16
CA ARG A 270 20.62 -19.50 -2.47
C ARG A 270 19.97 -18.40 -3.29
N GLN A 271 19.60 -17.27 -2.71
CA GLN A 271 18.85 -16.24 -3.41
C GLN A 271 19.39 -14.85 -3.09
N GLU A 272 19.27 -13.96 -4.07
CA GLU A 272 19.41 -12.52 -3.88
C GLU A 272 18.22 -11.84 -4.54
N PHE A 273 17.67 -10.85 -3.85
CA PHE A 273 16.60 -9.98 -4.32
C PHE A 273 17.16 -8.56 -4.32
N ALA A 274 17.60 -8.09 -5.49
CA ALA A 274 18.15 -6.76 -5.67
C ALA A 274 17.11 -5.83 -6.28
N PHE A 275 16.74 -4.81 -5.53
CA PHE A 275 15.82 -3.76 -5.95
C PHE A 275 16.65 -2.61 -6.51
N THR A 276 16.60 -2.46 -7.82
CA THR A 276 17.29 -1.38 -8.52
C THR A 276 16.39 -0.16 -8.63
N ASN A 277 16.89 0.91 -9.25
CA ASN A 277 16.04 2.02 -9.67
C ASN A 277 15.05 1.67 -10.81
N ARG A 278 15.14 0.49 -11.44
CA ARG A 278 14.32 0.12 -12.63
C ARG A 278 13.58 -1.21 -12.51
N ALA A 279 14.08 -2.15 -11.71
CA ALA A 279 13.60 -3.52 -11.67
C ALA A 279 13.90 -4.19 -10.33
N LEU A 280 13.15 -5.26 -10.05
CA LEU A 280 13.61 -6.30 -9.15
C LEU A 280 14.43 -7.31 -9.97
N ILE A 281 15.68 -7.54 -9.57
CA ILE A 281 16.52 -8.61 -10.11
C ILE A 281 16.61 -9.70 -9.05
N LYS A 282 16.06 -10.87 -9.35
CA LYS A 282 16.11 -12.05 -8.50
C LYS A 282 17.16 -13.00 -9.04
N VAL A 283 18.18 -13.31 -8.24
CA VAL A 283 19.26 -14.23 -8.59
C VAL A 283 19.13 -15.47 -7.72
N SER A 284 18.91 -16.65 -8.30
CA SER A 284 18.68 -17.90 -7.57
C SER A 284 19.70 -18.99 -7.92
N ALA A 285 20.17 -19.74 -6.93
CA ALA A 285 20.94 -20.96 -7.07
C ALA A 285 20.10 -22.18 -6.66
N GLU A 286 20.24 -23.26 -7.42
CA GLU A 286 19.57 -24.53 -7.12
C GLU A 286 20.09 -25.17 -5.81
N THR A 287 21.39 -25.03 -5.54
CA THR A 287 22.03 -25.52 -4.32
C THR A 287 22.90 -24.43 -3.67
N SER A 288 23.26 -24.61 -2.41
CA SER A 288 24.15 -23.68 -1.68
C SER A 288 25.60 -23.65 -2.21
N THR A 289 26.02 -24.73 -2.87
CA THR A 289 27.40 -24.94 -3.33
C THR A 289 27.56 -24.68 -4.82
N THR A 290 26.47 -24.59 -5.58
CA THR A 290 26.55 -24.32 -7.02
C THR A 290 26.91 -22.87 -7.29
N THR A 291 27.78 -22.68 -8.27
CA THR A 291 28.07 -21.36 -8.85
C THR A 291 27.09 -20.98 -9.94
N ARG A 292 26.26 -21.92 -10.42
CA ARG A 292 25.23 -21.65 -11.43
C ARG A 292 24.10 -20.85 -10.79
N LYS A 293 23.76 -19.72 -11.42
CA LYS A 293 22.66 -18.84 -11.00
C LYS A 293 21.65 -18.68 -12.14
N LEU A 294 20.37 -18.68 -11.79
CA LEU A 294 19.28 -18.20 -12.63
C LEU A 294 19.04 -16.74 -12.27
N VAL A 295 18.93 -15.88 -13.28
CA VAL A 295 18.64 -14.44 -13.10
C VAL A 295 17.29 -14.15 -13.73
N GLU A 296 16.38 -13.65 -12.91
CA GLU A 296 15.05 -13.20 -13.31
C GLU A 296 14.97 -11.69 -13.11
N ARG A 297 14.39 -10.97 -14.07
CA ARG A 297 14.29 -9.51 -14.06
C ARG A 297 12.82 -9.11 -14.22
N PHE A 298 12.32 -8.35 -13.26
CA PHE A 298 10.98 -7.81 -13.25
C PHE A 298 11.06 -6.28 -13.35
N GLU A 299 10.89 -5.74 -14.56
CA GLU A 299 10.94 -4.29 -14.75
C GLU A 299 9.71 -3.62 -14.15
N TYR A 300 9.92 -2.61 -13.29
CA TYR A 300 8.82 -1.87 -12.67
C TYR A 300 7.95 -1.14 -13.69
N LYS A 301 8.48 -0.85 -14.88
CA LYS A 301 7.71 -0.26 -15.97
C LYS A 301 6.55 -1.16 -16.45
N SER A 302 6.70 -2.48 -16.30
CA SER A 302 5.75 -3.47 -16.84
C SER A 302 5.23 -4.47 -15.82
N ASN A 303 5.76 -4.43 -14.60
CA ASN A 303 5.37 -5.33 -13.51
C ASN A 303 5.05 -4.50 -12.28
N ARG A 304 3.76 -4.31 -12.01
CA ARG A 304 3.26 -3.59 -10.82
C ARG A 304 3.56 -4.39 -9.56
N VAL A 305 3.99 -3.69 -8.51
CA VAL A 305 4.12 -4.22 -7.15
C VAL A 305 2.77 -4.11 -6.44
N GLU A 306 2.26 -5.22 -5.92
CA GLU A 306 0.94 -5.33 -5.32
C GLU A 306 0.95 -6.22 -4.08
N HIS A 307 -0.13 -6.19 -3.29
CA HIS A 307 -0.38 -7.08 -2.16
C HIS A 307 0.82 -7.23 -1.20
N VAL A 308 1.50 -6.12 -0.89
CA VAL A 308 2.63 -6.10 0.04
C VAL A 308 2.13 -6.41 1.45
N LYS A 309 2.70 -7.43 2.09
CA LYS A 309 2.41 -7.89 3.45
C LYS A 309 3.71 -8.06 4.22
N PHE A 310 3.62 -7.95 5.53
CA PHE A 310 4.76 -8.12 6.42
C PHE A 310 4.37 -8.98 7.62
N GLU A 311 5.18 -9.98 7.96
CA GLU A 311 5.01 -10.78 9.19
C GLU A 311 6.15 -10.44 10.17
N SER A 312 5.80 -9.96 11.37
CA SER A 312 6.78 -9.63 12.41
C SER A 312 7.29 -10.87 13.13
N THR A 313 8.39 -10.74 13.87
CA THR A 313 8.97 -11.88 14.60
C THR A 313 8.16 -12.29 15.83
N GLY A 314 7.94 -13.59 15.98
CA GLY A 314 7.52 -14.24 17.22
C GLY A 314 8.63 -14.22 18.28
N VAL A 315 8.35 -14.65 19.51
CA VAL A 315 9.33 -14.58 20.61
C VAL A 315 10.57 -15.45 20.32
N VAL A 316 10.39 -16.58 19.64
CA VAL A 316 11.43 -17.57 19.38
C VAL A 316 11.92 -17.54 17.92
N ASP A 317 11.22 -16.80 17.07
CA ASP A 317 11.48 -16.76 15.63
C ASP A 317 12.81 -16.09 15.31
N ARG A 318 13.46 -16.57 14.26
CA ARG A 318 14.75 -16.06 13.79
C ARG A 318 14.60 -15.06 12.64
N ASP A 319 13.41 -14.98 12.08
CA ASP A 319 13.10 -14.24 10.88
C ASP A 319 11.79 -13.46 11.01
N CYS A 320 11.75 -12.33 10.32
CA CYS A 320 10.52 -11.70 9.86
C CYS A 320 10.31 -12.03 8.38
N GLU A 321 9.15 -11.73 7.85
CA GLU A 321 8.80 -12.10 6.47
C GLU A 321 8.25 -10.91 5.69
N LEU A 322 8.69 -10.76 4.44
CA LEU A 322 8.14 -9.81 3.48
C LEU A 322 7.54 -10.58 2.30
N GLU A 323 6.25 -10.35 2.04
CA GLU A 323 5.51 -10.95 0.93
C GLU A 323 4.98 -9.83 0.01
N PHE A 324 5.07 -10.00 -1.30
CA PHE A 324 4.44 -9.12 -2.29
C PHE A 324 4.25 -9.83 -3.62
N LYS A 325 3.42 -9.26 -4.50
CA LYS A 325 3.26 -9.71 -5.89
C LYS A 325 3.95 -8.70 -6.81
N ILE A 326 4.64 -9.18 -7.85
CA ILE A 326 5.19 -8.34 -8.91
C ILE A 326 4.86 -8.95 -10.29
N GLY A 327 4.01 -8.25 -11.05
CA GLY A 327 3.40 -8.84 -12.24
C GLY A 327 2.56 -10.08 -11.87
N GLU A 328 2.91 -11.25 -12.41
CA GLU A 328 2.27 -12.53 -12.07
C GLU A 328 3.01 -13.32 -10.98
N GLU A 329 4.20 -12.88 -10.58
CA GLU A 329 5.04 -13.61 -9.62
C GLU A 329 4.73 -13.20 -8.18
N LYS A 330 4.58 -14.19 -7.31
CA LYS A 330 4.46 -13.98 -5.86
C LYS A 330 5.83 -14.17 -5.21
N ILE A 331 6.35 -13.11 -4.59
CA ILE A 331 7.63 -13.10 -3.88
C ILE A 331 7.39 -13.19 -2.38
N LYS A 332 8.16 -14.06 -1.74
CA LYS A 332 8.16 -14.29 -0.30
C LYS A 332 9.61 -14.38 0.17
N ILE A 333 9.99 -13.55 1.13
CA ILE A 333 11.37 -13.44 1.60
C ILE A 333 11.36 -13.52 3.12
N ASP A 334 12.04 -14.52 3.67
CA ASP A 334 12.36 -14.59 5.10
C ASP A 334 13.63 -13.76 5.34
N ILE A 335 13.62 -12.86 6.32
CA ILE A 335 14.73 -11.94 6.61
C ILE A 335 15.12 -12.06 8.08
N GLU A 336 16.42 -12.02 8.36
CA GLU A 336 16.98 -12.06 9.70
C GLU A 336 16.28 -11.07 10.65
N ARG A 337 15.85 -11.57 11.82
CA ARG A 337 15.10 -10.82 12.83
C ARG A 337 15.73 -9.48 13.19
N SER A 338 17.06 -9.41 13.25
CA SER A 338 17.77 -8.17 13.61
C SER A 338 17.51 -7.01 12.64
N LYS A 339 16.96 -7.30 11.45
CA LYS A 339 16.63 -6.35 10.40
C LYS A 339 15.17 -5.92 10.39
N GLU A 340 14.32 -6.41 11.30
CA GLU A 340 12.88 -6.17 11.27
C GLU A 340 12.50 -4.69 11.11
N GLU A 341 13.13 -3.79 11.87
CA GLU A 341 12.87 -2.35 11.79
C GLU A 341 13.30 -1.73 10.46
N GLU A 342 14.37 -2.24 9.86
CA GLU A 342 14.84 -1.80 8.54
C GLU A 342 13.87 -2.25 7.44
N ILE A 343 13.41 -3.50 7.52
CA ILE A 343 12.45 -4.06 6.57
C ILE A 343 11.07 -3.40 6.68
N LYS A 344 10.66 -2.94 7.86
CA LYS A 344 9.46 -2.09 8.00
C LYS A 344 9.56 -0.81 7.18
N GLY A 345 10.74 -0.19 7.12
CA GLY A 345 11.02 0.94 6.23
C GLY A 345 10.91 0.54 4.75
N PHE A 346 11.52 -0.59 4.38
CA PHE A 346 11.49 -1.08 3.02
C PHE A 346 10.09 -1.54 2.54
N TYR A 347 9.28 -2.11 3.44
CA TYR A 347 7.86 -2.38 3.22
C TYR A 347 7.12 -1.13 2.74
N LYS A 348 7.34 0.03 3.38
CA LYS A 348 6.72 1.30 2.98
C LYS A 348 7.17 1.73 1.58
N ALA A 349 8.45 1.50 1.25
CA ALA A 349 8.98 1.82 -0.07
C ALA A 349 8.29 0.99 -1.17
N LEU A 350 8.06 -0.30 -0.93
CA LEU A 350 7.32 -1.16 -1.87
C LEU A 350 5.85 -0.75 -2.02
N VAL A 351 5.17 -0.40 -0.92
CA VAL A 351 3.79 0.10 -0.98
C VAL A 351 3.71 1.39 -1.81
N LEU A 352 4.62 2.33 -1.58
CA LEU A 352 4.64 3.61 -2.32
C LEU A 352 5.07 3.44 -3.78
N LEU A 353 5.95 2.49 -4.09
CA LEU A 353 6.25 2.09 -5.46
C LEU A 353 4.98 1.59 -6.17
N GLY A 354 4.24 0.67 -5.54
CA GLY A 354 2.98 0.15 -6.07
C GLY A 354 1.92 1.22 -6.28
N HIS A 355 1.80 2.19 -5.35
CA HIS A 355 0.92 3.36 -5.51
C HIS A 355 1.32 4.22 -6.70
N LYS A 356 2.63 4.46 -6.90
CA LYS A 356 3.09 5.26 -8.02
C LYS A 356 2.87 4.56 -9.37
N GLN A 357 3.08 3.25 -9.43
CA GLN A 357 2.80 2.43 -10.61
C GLN A 357 1.30 2.42 -10.96
N GLU A 358 0.42 2.32 -9.96
CA GLU A 358 -1.03 2.43 -10.15
C GLU A 358 -1.45 3.80 -10.74
N GLU A 359 -0.91 4.90 -10.19
CA GLU A 359 -1.21 6.25 -10.68
C GLU A 359 -0.81 6.42 -12.14
N ASN A 360 0.36 5.90 -12.47
CA ASN A 360 0.92 5.85 -13.80
C ASN A 360 0.03 5.08 -14.79
N GLU A 361 -0.44 3.89 -14.40
CA GLU A 361 -1.36 3.07 -15.21
C GLU A 361 -2.71 3.77 -15.41
N LEU A 362 -3.29 4.33 -14.34
CA LEU A 362 -4.56 5.05 -14.41
C LEU A 362 -4.45 6.29 -15.30
N GLU A 363 -3.39 7.07 -15.16
CA GLU A 363 -3.14 8.24 -16.01
C GLU A 363 -3.00 7.84 -17.49
N TRP A 364 -2.39 6.70 -17.78
CA TRP A 364 -2.34 6.18 -19.14
C TRP A 364 -3.71 5.78 -19.68
N GLU A 365 -4.57 5.17 -18.86
CA GLU A 365 -5.96 4.90 -19.26
C GLU A 365 -6.72 6.19 -19.58
N LEU A 366 -6.56 7.24 -18.76
CA LEU A 366 -7.17 8.55 -19.01
C LEU A 366 -6.66 9.19 -20.32
N VAL A 367 -5.35 9.08 -20.61
CA VAL A 367 -4.76 9.53 -21.88
C VAL A 367 -5.36 8.79 -23.08
N LYS A 368 -5.53 7.46 -22.99
CA LYS A 368 -6.14 6.67 -24.07
C LYS A 368 -7.62 7.02 -24.27
N GLN A 369 -8.35 7.26 -23.18
CA GLN A 369 -9.73 7.72 -23.22
C GLN A 369 -9.82 9.09 -23.89
N ALA A 370 -9.02 10.05 -23.45
CA ALA A 370 -8.93 11.38 -24.03
C ALA A 370 -8.65 11.35 -25.55
N MET A 371 -7.70 10.51 -25.98
CA MET A 371 -7.39 10.34 -27.39
C MET A 371 -8.56 9.76 -28.19
N THR A 372 -9.28 8.80 -27.61
CA THR A 372 -10.46 8.19 -28.23
C THR A 372 -11.58 9.21 -28.38
N THR A 373 -11.89 9.95 -27.32
CA THR A 373 -12.85 11.06 -27.32
C THR A 373 -12.49 12.14 -28.34
N ALA A 374 -11.22 12.55 -28.39
CA ALA A 374 -10.75 13.55 -29.35
C ALA A 374 -10.86 13.06 -30.80
N LYS A 375 -10.48 11.81 -31.07
CA LYS A 375 -10.62 11.16 -32.38
C LYS A 375 -12.09 11.15 -32.83
N ASP A 376 -13.02 10.91 -31.92
CA ASP A 376 -14.44 10.93 -32.25
C ASP A 376 -14.97 12.37 -32.46
N THR A 377 -14.38 13.36 -31.80
CA THR A 377 -14.78 14.78 -31.91
C THR A 377 -14.34 15.44 -33.22
N VAL A 378 -13.14 15.10 -33.73
CA VAL A 378 -12.57 15.77 -34.91
C VAL A 378 -13.23 15.31 -36.20
N ARG A 379 -13.97 16.21 -36.87
CA ARG A 379 -14.52 15.98 -38.21
C ARG A 379 -13.43 15.96 -39.29
N ARG A 380 -13.60 15.07 -40.29
CA ARG A 380 -12.83 15.15 -41.54
C ARG A 380 -13.24 16.38 -42.36
N SER A 381 -12.21 16.98 -42.99
CA SER A 381 -12.17 17.94 -44.09
C SER A 381 -12.50 19.43 -43.81
N ASP A 382 -11.42 20.21 -43.66
CA ASP A 382 -11.26 21.47 -44.39
C ASP A 382 -10.13 21.25 -45.40
N PRO A 383 -10.21 21.71 -46.67
CA PRO A 383 -9.19 21.48 -47.70
C PRO A 383 -7.81 22.09 -47.38
N ASP A 384 -7.78 23.11 -46.51
CA ASP A 384 -6.57 23.85 -46.11
C ASP A 384 -5.87 23.26 -44.87
N ARG A 385 -6.25 22.05 -44.42
CA ARG A 385 -5.71 21.43 -43.21
C ARG A 385 -4.52 20.50 -43.45
N GLN A 386 -3.74 20.31 -42.38
CA GLN A 386 -2.62 19.36 -42.30
C GLN A 386 -2.97 18.02 -42.96
N SER A 387 -2.02 17.47 -43.72
CA SER A 387 -2.16 16.16 -44.36
C SER A 387 -2.43 15.06 -43.32
N LEU A 388 -3.07 13.97 -43.75
CA LEU A 388 -3.29 12.80 -42.90
C LEU A 388 -1.97 12.28 -42.29
N ASN A 389 -0.87 12.33 -43.04
CA ASN A 389 0.45 11.93 -42.57
C ASN A 389 0.92 12.84 -41.43
N GLN A 390 0.81 14.16 -41.61
CA GLN A 390 1.19 15.12 -40.58
C GLN A 390 0.40 14.92 -39.28
N GLN A 391 -0.92 14.77 -39.35
CA GLN A 391 -1.73 14.50 -38.16
C GLN A 391 -1.37 13.16 -37.49
N SER A 392 -1.03 12.14 -38.29
CA SER A 392 -0.61 10.83 -37.78
C SER A 392 0.72 10.91 -37.05
N ASP A 393 1.69 11.65 -37.61
CA ASP A 393 3.01 11.84 -37.02
C ASP A 393 2.93 12.65 -35.71
N GLU A 394 2.15 13.73 -35.69
CA GLU A 394 1.90 14.56 -34.51
C GLU A 394 1.20 13.75 -33.40
N THR A 395 0.19 12.95 -33.77
CA THR A 395 -0.51 12.05 -32.83
C THR A 395 0.43 11.00 -32.25
N LEU A 396 1.24 10.36 -33.09
CA LEU A 396 2.21 9.35 -32.64
C LEU A 396 3.25 9.97 -31.70
N SER A 397 3.75 11.17 -32.02
CA SER A 397 4.69 11.90 -31.18
C SER A 397 4.08 12.23 -29.82
N TRP A 398 2.83 12.69 -29.80
CA TRP A 398 2.11 12.99 -28.56
C TRP A 398 1.87 11.74 -27.70
N MET A 399 1.38 10.66 -28.31
CA MET A 399 1.15 9.38 -27.61
C MET A 399 2.43 8.82 -26.99
N LYS A 400 3.57 8.93 -27.70
CA LYS A 400 4.89 8.54 -27.16
C LYS A 400 5.29 9.36 -25.95
N ALA A 401 5.14 10.69 -26.03
CA ALA A 401 5.46 11.58 -24.91
C ALA A 401 4.60 11.27 -23.67
N GLN A 402 3.29 11.00 -23.86
CA GLN A 402 2.41 10.61 -22.75
C GLN A 402 2.78 9.23 -22.17
N TYR A 403 3.14 8.28 -23.03
CA TYR A 403 3.58 6.97 -22.57
C TYR A 403 4.89 7.02 -21.78
N GLU A 404 5.86 7.82 -22.21
CA GLU A 404 7.13 8.00 -21.48
C GLU A 404 6.92 8.64 -20.10
N ARG A 405 5.98 9.59 -20.01
CA ARG A 405 5.60 10.25 -18.76
C ARG A 405 4.94 9.30 -17.77
N THR A 406 4.01 8.48 -18.25
CA THR A 406 3.24 7.54 -17.42
C THR A 406 4.00 6.25 -17.15
N HIS A 407 4.98 5.86 -17.97
CA HIS A 407 5.73 4.63 -17.78
C HIS A 407 7.23 4.93 -17.63
N PRO A 408 7.64 5.64 -16.57
CA PRO A 408 9.03 5.97 -16.36
C PRO A 408 9.85 4.69 -16.18
N HIS A 409 11.05 4.68 -16.76
CA HIS A 409 12.00 3.58 -16.56
C HIS A 409 12.64 3.59 -15.17
N CYS A 410 12.55 4.71 -14.44
CA CYS A 410 13.27 4.93 -13.19
C CYS A 410 12.31 5.35 -12.07
N TYR A 411 12.33 4.60 -10.97
CA TYR A 411 11.59 4.86 -9.74
C TYR A 411 12.49 5.25 -8.57
N LYS A 412 13.75 5.64 -8.84
CA LYS A 412 14.76 5.97 -7.82
C LYS A 412 14.21 6.89 -6.75
N ASN A 413 13.64 8.03 -7.13
CA ASN A 413 13.18 9.05 -6.19
C ASN A 413 12.10 8.51 -5.23
N VAL A 414 11.20 7.65 -5.71
CA VAL A 414 10.15 7.04 -4.88
C VAL A 414 10.78 6.13 -3.83
N ILE A 415 11.72 5.28 -4.26
CA ILE A 415 12.36 4.29 -3.39
C ILE A 415 13.29 4.99 -2.38
N THR A 416 14.19 5.85 -2.84
CA THR A 416 15.21 6.48 -1.99
C THR A 416 14.60 7.45 -0.98
N SER A 417 13.60 8.25 -1.37
CA SER A 417 12.97 9.19 -0.43
C SER A 417 12.36 8.51 0.80
N VAL A 418 11.84 7.29 0.63
CA VAL A 418 11.25 6.50 1.71
C VAL A 418 12.32 5.82 2.54
N LEU A 419 13.35 5.26 1.89
CA LEU A 419 14.50 4.66 2.58
C LEU A 419 15.25 5.68 3.43
N ASP A 420 15.54 6.86 2.88
CA ASP A 420 16.20 7.96 3.58
C ASP A 420 15.37 8.44 4.78
N ALA A 421 14.05 8.54 4.62
CA ALA A 421 13.13 8.90 5.71
C ALA A 421 13.09 7.84 6.82
N ALA A 422 13.10 6.55 6.45
CA ALA A 422 13.13 5.44 7.39
C ALA A 422 14.45 5.42 8.18
N GLN A 423 15.58 5.60 7.50
CA GLN A 423 16.89 5.69 8.14
C GLN A 423 16.98 6.88 9.11
N ALA A 424 16.51 8.06 8.68
CA ALA A 424 16.46 9.25 9.53
C ALA A 424 15.54 9.09 10.75
N ALA A 425 14.47 8.29 10.64
CA ALA A 425 13.59 7.97 11.76
C ALA A 425 14.28 7.02 12.76
N GLN A 426 15.01 6.03 12.28
CA GLN A 426 15.80 5.12 13.12
C GLN A 426 16.92 5.85 13.87
N GLU A 427 17.65 6.75 13.19
CA GLU A 427 18.69 7.57 13.82
C GLU A 427 18.17 8.52 14.91
N LYS A 428 16.89 8.91 14.85
CA LYS A 428 16.24 9.72 15.89
C LYS A 428 15.73 8.90 17.07
N ALA A 429 15.49 7.60 16.87
CA ALA A 429 14.98 6.69 17.88
C ALA A 429 16.09 5.97 18.66
N GLY A 430 17.26 5.77 18.04
CA GLY A 430 18.49 5.30 18.68
C GLY A 430 19.23 6.38 19.45
#